data_AF-A0A376WTJ3-F1
#
_entry.id   AF-A0A376WTJ3-F1
#
_cell.length_a   1.000
_cell.length_b   1.000
_cell.length_c   1.000
_cell.angle_alpha   90.00
_cell.angle_beta   90.00
_cell.angle_gamma   90.00
#
_symmetry.space_group_name_H-M   'P 1'
#
loop_
_entity.id
_entity.type
_entity.pdbx_description
1 polymer ?
#
loop_
_entity_poly.entity_id
_entity_poly.type
_entity_poly.pdbx_seq_one_letter_code
_entity_poly.pdbx_strand_id
1 'polypeptide(L)' 'MRLPKDYRTVMLNYRNGINKGLYKIMSKMGISTIASYRCSKLFEAVGLHDDVVGLCFPGGGQPHWWSKL' A
#
# COMPACT_ATOMS: atom_id res chain seq x y z
N MET A 1 -5.33 -31.77 9.85
CA MET A 1 -4.22 -30.81 9.60
C MET A 1 -3.87 -30.13 10.92
N ARG A 2 -2.78 -30.51 11.60
CA ARG A 2 -2.37 -29.92 12.89
C ARG A 2 -1.30 -28.86 12.63
N LEU A 3 -1.57 -27.62 13.03
CA LEU A 3 -0.60 -26.53 12.88
C LEU A 3 0.64 -26.82 13.75
N PRO A 4 1.87 -26.68 13.21
CA PRO A 4 3.10 -27.02 13.92
C PRO A 4 3.46 -26.04 15.05
N LYS A 5 2.72 -24.92 15.17
CA LYS A 5 2.93 -23.88 16.18
C LYS A 5 1.58 -23.47 16.77
N ASP A 6 1.60 -23.00 18.01
CA ASP A 6 0.42 -22.48 18.68
C ASP A 6 -0.24 -21.37 17.85
N TYR A 7 -1.57 -21.35 17.83
CA TYR A 7 -2.35 -20.40 17.01
C TYR A 7 -1.96 -18.95 17.32
N ARG A 8 -1.70 -18.62 18.59
CA ARG A 8 -1.28 -17.27 18.99
C ARG A 8 0.08 -16.91 18.39
N THR A 9 1.02 -17.87 18.39
CA THR A 9 2.36 -17.67 17.81
C THR A 9 2.29 -17.45 16.30
N VAL A 10 1.44 -18.19 15.58
CA VAL A 10 1.24 -18.01 14.14
C VAL A 10 0.67 -16.62 13.84
N MET A 11 -0.35 -16.19 14.59
CA MET A 11 -0.95 -14.86 14.42
C MET A 11 0.03 -13.72 14.74
N LEU A 12 0.87 -13.88 15.77
CA LEU A 12 1.92 -12.92 16.11
C LEU A 12 2.97 -12.79 14.98
N ASN A 13 3.41 -13.91 14.41
CA ASN A 13 4.37 -13.90 13.32
C ASN A 13 3.79 -13.25 12.05
N TYR A 14 2.51 -13.54 11.75
CA TYR A 14 1.81 -12.90 10.64
C TYR A 14 1.73 -11.38 10.82
N ARG A 15 1.30 -10.91 11.99
CA ARG A 15 1.23 -9.47 12.33
C ARG A 15 2.62 -8.82 12.23
N ASN A 16 3.66 -9.47 12.75
CA ASN A 16 5.02 -8.94 12.68
C ASN A 16 5.56 -8.87 11.26
N GLY A 17 5.23 -9.85 10.41
CA GLY A 17 5.57 -9.85 8.99
C GLY A 17 4.93 -8.67 8.25
N ILE A 18 3.63 -8.45 8.45
CA ILE A 18 2.90 -7.32 7.87
C ILE A 18 3.51 -5.98 8.31
N ASN A 19 3.75 -5.81 9.61
CA ASN A 19 4.30 -4.57 10.15
C ASN A 19 5.67 -4.24 9.53
N LYS A 20 6.56 -5.24 9.41
CA LYS A 20 7.87 -5.06 8.77
C LYS A 20 7.74 -4.67 7.29
N GLY A 21 6.82 -5.30 6.56
CA GLY A 21 6.57 -4.97 5.16
C GLY A 21 6.05 -3.54 4.99
N LEU A 22 5.08 -3.15 5.81
CA LEU A 22 4.51 -1.80 5.80
C LEU A 22 5.57 -0.74 6.10
N TYR A 23 6.39 -0.94 7.13
CA TYR A 23 7.47 0.00 7.46
C TYR A 23 8.49 0.14 6.33
N LYS A 24 8.84 -0.96 5.65
CA LYS A 24 9.75 -0.91 4.50
C LYS A 24 9.22 -0.03 3.38
N ILE A 25 7.92 -0.13 3.07
CA ILE A 25 7.28 0.68 2.03
C ILE A 25 7.25 2.15 2.46
N MET A 26 6.81 2.42 3.69
CA MET A 26 6.74 3.78 4.24
C MET A 26 8.13 4.46 4.25
N SER A 27 9.18 3.73 4.63
CA SER A 27 10.56 4.24 4.61
C SER A 27 11.06 4.57 3.22
N LYS A 28 10.63 3.85 2.17
CA LYS A 28 10.98 4.17 0.77
C LYS A 28 10.36 5.48 0.29
N MET A 29 9.19 5.83 0.81
CA MET A 29 8.45 7.03 0.44
C MET A 29 8.72 8.23 1.37
N GLY A 30 9.55 8.05 2.41
CA GLY A 30 9.87 9.11 3.37
C GLY A 30 8.75 9.44 4.37
N ILE A 31 7.76 8.57 4.55
CA ILE A 31 6.64 8.79 5.47
C ILE A 31 6.91 8.11 6.81
N SER A 32 6.78 8.88 7.91
CA SER A 32 7.05 8.40 9.28
C SER A 32 5.80 7.98 10.06
N THR A 33 4.58 8.34 9.63
CA THR A 33 3.33 8.00 10.32
C THR A 33 2.31 7.31 9.40
N ILE A 34 1.57 6.34 9.95
CA ILE A 34 0.53 5.59 9.20
C ILE A 34 -0.61 6.51 8.76
N ALA A 35 -0.94 7.51 9.59
CA ALA A 35 -1.97 8.49 9.25
C ALA A 35 -1.60 9.26 7.97
N SER A 36 -0.36 9.75 7.87
CA SER A 36 0.12 10.42 6.66
C SER A 36 0.17 9.46 5.45
N TYR A 37 0.57 8.20 5.66
CA TYR A 37 0.59 7.19 4.59
C TYR A 37 -0.81 6.98 3.99
N ARG A 38 -1.86 6.88 4.81
CA ARG A 38 -3.25 6.71 4.36
C ARG A 38 -3.78 7.90 3.54
N CYS A 39 -3.32 9.13 3.84
CA CYS A 39 -3.78 10.33 3.14
C CYS A 39 -2.95 10.69 1.90
N SER A 40 -1.78 10.08 1.74
CA SER A 40 -0.78 10.51 0.75
C SER A 40 -1.03 10.05 -0.70
N LYS A 41 -2.04 9.20 -0.96
CA LYS A 41 -2.39 8.70 -2.31
C LYS A 41 -1.17 8.30 -3.16
N LEU A 42 -0.18 7.66 -2.55
CA LEU A 42 1.14 7.36 -3.14
C LEU A 42 1.17 6.24 -4.18
N PHE A 43 0.01 5.71 -4.54
CA PHE A 43 -0.10 4.60 -5.49
C PHE A 43 -0.55 5.14 -6.84
N GLU A 44 0.20 4.78 -7.87
CA GLU A 44 -0.14 5.05 -9.25
C GLU A 44 -0.85 3.84 -9.85
N ALA A 45 -2.04 4.06 -10.41
CA ALA A 45 -2.78 3.04 -11.13
C ALA A 45 -2.31 2.96 -12.58
N VAL A 46 -1.50 1.97 -12.92
CA VAL A 46 -1.02 1.74 -14.29
C VAL A 46 -1.90 0.69 -14.99
N GLY A 47 -2.38 1.00 -16.20
CA GLY A 47 -3.15 0.07 -17.03
C GLY A 47 -4.67 0.04 -16.79
N LEU A 48 -5.21 0.96 -15.99
CA LEU A 48 -6.65 1.17 -15.84
C LEU A 48 -7.09 2.36 -16.69
N HIS A 49 -8.28 2.28 -17.29
CA HIS A 49 -8.87 3.39 -18.05
C HIS A 49 -9.22 4.57 -17.13
N ASP A 50 -9.01 5.80 -17.60
CA ASP A 50 -9.13 7.02 -16.79
C ASP A 50 -10.51 7.19 -16.14
N ASP A 51 -11.58 6.75 -16.81
CA ASP A 51 -12.95 6.79 -16.24
C ASP A 51 -13.08 5.93 -14.97
N VAL A 52 -12.43 4.76 -14.95
CA VAL A 52 -12.45 3.84 -13.79
C VAL A 52 -11.58 4.40 -12.67
N VAL A 53 -10.43 4.98 -13.02
CA VAL A 53 -9.54 5.64 -12.06
C VAL A 53 -10.23 6.85 -11.44
N GLY A 54 -10.90 7.68 -12.24
CA GLY A 54 -11.65 8.85 -11.79
C GLY A 54 -12.84 8.48 -10.89
N LEU A 55 -13.53 7.38 -11.20
CA LEU A 55 -14.70 6.94 -10.44
C LEU A 55 -14.31 6.27 -9.10
N CYS A 56 -13.30 5.40 -9.10
CA CYS A 56 -12.97 4.57 -7.94
C CYS A 56 -11.79 5.11 -7.11
N PHE A 57 -10.93 5.94 -7.70
CA PHE A 57 -9.73 6.50 -7.05
C PHE A 57 -9.65 8.02 -7.26
N PRO A 58 -10.60 8.80 -6.72
CA PRO A 58 -10.65 10.25 -6.92
C PRO A 58 -9.36 10.94 -6.39
N GLY A 59 -8.61 11.53 -7.33
CA GLY A 59 -7.32 12.19 -7.07
C GLY A 59 -6.10 11.26 -7.09
N GLY A 60 -6.24 10.01 -7.56
CA GLY A 60 -5.15 9.10 -7.90
C GLY A 60 -4.88 9.01 -9.40
N GLY A 61 -5.37 10.00 -10.17
CA GLY A 61 -5.14 10.09 -11.61
C GLY A 61 -3.65 10.27 -11.92
N GLN A 62 -3.21 9.68 -13.02
CA GLN A 62 -1.83 9.74 -13.50
C GLN A 62 -1.25 11.16 -13.37
N PRO A 63 -0.04 11.32 -12.82
CA PRO A 63 0.62 12.62 -12.84
C PRO A 63 0.77 13.07 -14.30
N HIS A 64 0.29 14.27 -14.63
CA HIS A 64 0.37 14.87 -15.98
C HIS A 64 1.80 14.93 -16.58
N TRP A 65 2.83 14.64 -15.78
CA TRP A 65 4.24 14.57 -16.19
C TRP A 65 4.56 13.35 -17.08
N TRP A 66 3.71 12.32 -17.11
CA TRP A 66 3.86 11.15 -17.99
C TRP A 66 3.28 11.35 -19.39
N SER A 67 2.47 12.38 -19.61
CA SER A 67 1.87 12.70 -20.92
C SER A 67 2.84 13.43 -21.87
N LYS A 68 4.08 13.67 -21.44
CA LYS A 68 5.14 14.37 -22.20
C LYS A 68 6.35 13.48 -22.56
N LEU A 69 6.22 12.16 -22.41
CA LEU A 69 7.11 11.16 -23.02
C LEU A 69 6.37 10.49 -24.18
#